data_AF-A0A6L5H7P5-F1
#
_entry.id   AF-A0A6L5H7P5-F1
#
_cell.length_a   1.000
_cell.length_b   1.000
_cell.length_c   1.000
_cell.angle_alpha   90.00
_cell.angle_beta   90.00
_cell.angle_gamma   90.00
#
_symmetry.space_group_name_H-M   'P 1'
#
loop_
_entity.id
_entity.type
_entity.pdbx_description
1 polymer ?
#
loop_
_entity_poly.entity_id
_entity_poly.type
_entity_poly.pdbx_seq_one_letter_code
_entity_poly.pdbx_strand_id
1 'polypeptide(L)'
;MSGDDVNSVHYVYDALSRLVRCRSKELSGVDIFYKNNVRCTSVEGDVSRSVFNGGGYLLAQRDHPADCNSAALLVSNSSNTVINSTSQPLDHIQPCLAYGFKAQGNKDVQLPAFNGEYCDPATGHYLLGNGYRAYNPVLMRFNSPDSWSPFGAGGINSYGYCSGDPINFIDPSGHALLASVFRGMRRFTQKRQFNAMYSQAPAAKQHIDEIAIGLAKKYRGTAIPAPLKGRDRAWEKVINDYGGDASKIKDIARNTLVVKRRNIGNVVNDLQGRGATIKVINSLPGDSGYRGVHATISTRSGLSAEIQIHTPSMVVANLPESVSRGALSAQTYSDINGFVTRNGYSSGKAHSLYEIIRDANQSIRVRDQAASDLRDYFSFVNDGFVRL
;
A
#
# COMPACT_ATOMS: atom_id res chain seq x y z
N MET A 1 9.90 -21.15 52.91
CA MET A 1 10.43 -20.56 51.67
C MET A 1 9.71 -19.24 51.47
N SER A 2 10.39 -18.12 51.72
CA SER A 2 9.86 -16.77 51.51
C SER A 2 9.61 -16.56 50.02
N GLY A 3 8.39 -16.16 49.65
CA GLY A 3 7.90 -16.03 48.28
C GLY A 3 8.28 -14.72 47.58
N ASP A 4 9.48 -14.20 47.81
CA ASP A 4 9.94 -12.92 47.25
C ASP A 4 11.18 -13.12 46.38
N ASP A 5 10.97 -13.55 45.13
CA ASP A 5 11.85 -13.20 44.00
C ASP A 5 11.33 -13.76 42.66
N VAL A 6 10.08 -13.47 42.31
CA VAL A 6 9.63 -13.69 40.93
C VAL A 6 10.22 -12.57 40.07
N ASN A 7 11.10 -12.92 39.13
CA ASN A 7 11.49 -12.00 38.05
C ASN A 7 10.27 -11.75 37.16
N SER A 8 9.65 -10.58 37.29
CA SER A 8 8.53 -10.15 36.45
C SER A 8 8.98 -9.12 35.40
N VAL A 9 8.31 -9.16 34.25
CA VAL A 9 8.47 -8.19 33.17
C VAL A 9 7.09 -7.65 32.81
N HIS A 10 6.98 -6.34 32.70
CA HIS A 10 5.75 -5.63 32.39
C HIS A 10 5.87 -4.93 31.05
N TYR A 11 4.90 -5.16 30.18
CA TYR A 11 4.81 -4.58 28.84
C TYR A 11 3.59 -3.68 28.73
N VAL A 12 3.73 -2.51 28.11
CA VAL A 12 2.64 -1.56 27.85
C VAL A 12 2.52 -1.34 26.36
N TYR A 13 1.28 -1.30 25.87
CA TYR A 13 0.96 -1.16 24.46
C TYR A 13 0.12 0.10 24.21
N ASP A 14 0.27 0.70 23.03
CA ASP A 14 -0.62 1.76 22.57
C ASP A 14 -1.91 1.22 21.91
N ALA A 15 -2.80 2.12 21.52
CA ALA A 15 -4.07 1.78 20.87
C ALA A 15 -3.91 1.11 19.48
N LEU A 16 -2.70 1.09 18.92
CA LEU A 16 -2.36 0.39 17.68
C LEU A 16 -1.70 -0.97 17.95
N SER A 17 -1.76 -1.44 19.21
CA SER A 17 -1.17 -2.70 19.66
C SER A 17 0.35 -2.76 19.47
N ARG A 18 1.04 -1.62 19.54
CA ARG A 18 2.51 -1.56 19.51
C ARG A 18 3.06 -1.44 20.92
N LEU A 19 4.13 -2.17 21.21
CA LEU A 19 4.85 -2.11 22.48
C LEU A 19 5.47 -0.71 22.64
N VAL A 20 5.03 0.06 23.62
CA VAL A 20 5.53 1.41 23.90
C VAL A 20 6.36 1.50 25.17
N ARG A 21 6.25 0.53 26.08
CA ARG A 21 7.11 0.47 27.28
C ARG A 21 7.37 -0.95 27.72
N CYS A 22 8.60 -1.24 28.14
CA CYS A 22 8.99 -2.48 28.82
C CYS A 22 9.68 -2.15 30.15
N ARG A 23 9.36 -2.87 31.22
CA ARG A 23 9.98 -2.71 32.54
C ARG A 23 10.24 -4.09 33.16
N SER A 24 11.43 -4.29 33.72
CA SER A 24 11.78 -5.51 34.48
C SER A 24 12.57 -5.12 35.72
N LYS A 25 13.02 -6.09 36.52
CA LYS A 25 14.01 -5.82 37.58
C LYS A 25 15.36 -5.33 37.03
N GLU A 26 15.71 -5.75 35.81
CA GLU A 26 16.98 -5.39 35.16
C GLU A 26 16.89 -4.09 34.33
N LEU A 27 15.67 -3.64 34.00
CA LEU A 27 15.42 -2.44 33.19
C LEU A 27 14.58 -1.42 33.97
N SER A 28 15.12 -0.21 34.14
CA SER A 28 14.45 0.90 34.87
C SER A 28 13.13 1.34 34.24
N GLY A 29 12.87 0.91 33.00
CA GLY A 29 11.70 1.23 32.20
C GLY A 29 12.15 1.86 30.89
N VAL A 30 11.95 1.13 29.78
CA VAL A 30 12.34 1.56 28.44
C VAL A 30 11.10 2.01 27.69
N ASP A 31 11.00 3.30 27.40
CA ASP A 31 10.02 3.87 26.49
C ASP A 31 10.45 3.67 25.04
N ILE A 32 9.52 3.34 24.15
CA ILE A 32 9.77 3.00 22.75
C ILE A 32 8.91 3.88 21.85
N PHE A 33 9.57 4.55 20.90
CA PHE A 33 8.96 5.48 19.96
C PHE A 33 9.12 5.00 18.52
N TYR A 34 8.08 5.24 17.73
CA TYR A 34 7.97 4.75 16.36
C TYR A 34 7.81 5.90 15.37
N LYS A 35 8.49 5.79 14.23
CA LYS A 35 8.27 6.64 13.05
C LYS A 35 7.92 5.74 11.88
N ASN A 36 6.75 5.98 11.26
CA ASN A 36 6.24 5.14 10.16
C ASN A 36 6.21 3.63 10.50
N ASN A 37 5.77 3.28 11.72
CA ASN A 37 5.76 1.90 12.27
C ASN A 37 7.12 1.21 12.39
N VAL A 38 8.22 1.96 12.33
CA VAL A 38 9.57 1.45 12.62
C VAL A 38 10.04 2.08 13.93
N ARG A 39 10.54 1.24 14.85
CA ARG A 39 11.16 1.72 16.10
C ARG A 39 12.33 2.64 15.75
N CYS A 40 12.29 3.88 16.22
CA CYS A 40 13.29 4.89 15.89
C CYS A 40 14.07 5.38 17.10
N THR A 41 13.42 5.44 18.26
CA THR A 41 14.02 5.96 19.49
C THR A 41 13.52 5.13 20.67
N SER A 42 14.38 4.93 21.66
CA SER A 42 13.98 4.47 22.99
C SER A 42 14.62 5.30 24.08
N VAL A 43 13.94 5.47 25.20
CA VAL A 43 14.42 6.26 26.34
C VAL A 43 14.39 5.39 27.58
N GLU A 44 15.52 5.30 28.28
CA GLU A 44 15.66 4.58 29.55
C GLU A 44 16.35 5.51 30.55
N GLY A 45 15.61 5.97 31.56
CA GLY A 45 16.09 7.03 32.46
C GLY A 45 16.51 8.27 31.67
N ASP A 46 17.74 8.74 31.89
CA ASP A 46 18.31 9.91 31.22
C ASP A 46 19.01 9.58 29.89
N VAL A 47 18.98 8.31 29.44
CA VAL A 47 19.62 7.88 28.21
C VAL A 47 18.59 7.75 27.11
N SER A 48 18.71 8.59 26.06
CA SER A 48 17.95 8.44 24.83
C SER A 48 18.79 7.73 23.76
N ARG A 49 18.24 6.70 23.16
CA ARG A 49 18.88 5.90 22.12
C ARG A 49 18.11 6.02 20.83
N SER A 50 18.76 6.49 19.77
CA SER A 50 18.16 6.64 18.45
C SER A 50 18.87 5.79 17.41
N VAL A 51 18.10 5.20 16.52
CA VAL A 51 18.62 4.39 15.41
C VAL A 51 18.51 5.13 14.09
N PHE A 52 19.60 5.13 13.32
CA PHE A 52 19.62 5.70 11.98
C PHE A 52 19.35 4.60 10.94
N ASN A 53 18.21 4.74 10.27
CA ASN A 53 17.80 3.86 9.19
C ASN A 53 17.98 4.56 7.84
N GLY A 54 18.69 3.93 6.91
CA GLY A 54 18.90 4.40 5.54
C GLY A 54 18.58 3.31 4.54
N GLY A 55 17.71 3.61 3.57
CA GLY A 55 17.32 2.64 2.55
C GLY A 55 16.79 1.32 3.14
N GLY A 56 16.09 1.37 4.28
CA GLY A 56 15.52 0.20 4.96
C GLY A 56 16.51 -0.69 5.72
N TYR A 57 17.75 -0.25 5.88
CA TYR A 57 18.76 -0.91 6.72
C TYR A 57 19.12 -0.03 7.91
N LEU A 58 19.45 -0.69 9.00
CA LEU A 58 19.97 -0.09 10.21
C LEU A 58 21.48 0.16 10.01
N LEU A 59 21.86 1.44 10.02
CA LEU A 59 23.21 1.88 9.67
C LEU A 59 24.01 2.39 10.89
N ALA A 60 23.32 2.95 11.88
CA ALA A 60 23.96 3.42 13.09
C ALA A 60 22.99 3.44 14.27
N GLN A 61 23.54 3.38 15.48
CA GLN A 61 22.87 3.74 16.72
C GLN A 61 23.61 4.91 17.34
N ARG A 62 22.86 5.86 17.90
CA ARG A 62 23.38 6.98 18.67
C ARG A 62 22.75 6.96 20.05
N ASP A 63 23.60 6.95 21.06
CA ASP A 63 23.19 7.11 22.45
C ASP A 63 23.44 8.57 22.86
N HIS A 64 22.44 9.14 23.50
CA HIS A 64 22.41 10.50 24.03
C HIS A 64 22.26 10.45 25.55
N PRO A 65 23.30 10.04 26.29
CA PRO A 65 23.34 10.24 27.73
C PRO A 65 23.64 11.72 28.05
N ALA A 66 23.37 12.13 29.29
CA ALA A 66 23.52 13.52 29.74
C ALA A 66 24.94 14.10 29.53
N ASP A 67 25.98 13.27 29.60
CA ASP A 67 27.38 13.74 29.71
C ASP A 67 28.23 13.54 28.44
N CYS A 68 27.92 12.57 27.57
CA CYS A 68 28.72 12.30 26.36
C CYS A 68 27.97 11.49 25.30
N ASN A 69 27.76 12.07 24.11
CA ASN A 69 27.16 11.33 23.00
C ASN A 69 28.09 10.24 22.49
N SER A 70 27.58 9.02 22.33
CA SER A 70 28.28 7.94 21.63
C SER A 70 27.51 7.53 20.37
N ALA A 71 28.24 7.07 19.36
CA ALA A 71 27.66 6.55 18.14
C ALA A 71 28.38 5.28 17.71
N ALA A 72 27.60 4.26 17.38
CA ALA A 72 28.07 3.00 16.82
C ALA A 72 27.57 2.89 15.39
N LEU A 73 28.48 2.62 14.44
CA LEU A 73 28.10 2.21 13.09
C LEU A 73 27.79 0.72 13.12
N LEU A 74 26.72 0.34 12.43
CA LEU A 74 26.19 -1.01 12.47
C LEU A 74 26.39 -1.69 11.11
N VAL A 75 26.94 -2.90 11.15
CA VAL A 75 27.09 -3.76 10.00
C VAL A 75 25.98 -4.79 10.07
N SER A 76 25.04 -4.68 9.12
CA SER A 76 23.86 -5.53 9.06
C SER A 76 23.86 -6.38 7.79
N ASN A 77 23.32 -7.58 7.85
CA ASN A 77 23.09 -8.42 6.66
C ASN A 77 21.78 -8.02 5.93
N SER A 78 21.40 -8.79 4.91
CA SER A 78 20.18 -8.53 4.12
C SER A 78 18.87 -8.62 4.91
N SER A 79 18.82 -9.41 5.99
CA SER A 79 17.65 -9.49 6.88
C SER A 79 17.61 -8.35 7.91
N ASN A 80 18.57 -7.42 7.86
CA ASN A 80 18.81 -6.36 8.85
C ASN A 80 19.32 -6.89 10.21
N THR A 81 19.81 -8.13 10.25
CA THR A 81 20.48 -8.66 11.44
C THR A 81 21.84 -8.02 11.59
N VAL A 82 22.07 -7.38 12.74
CA VAL A 82 23.37 -6.77 13.06
C VAL A 82 24.38 -7.87 13.38
N ILE A 83 25.48 -7.90 12.64
CA ILE A 83 26.54 -8.89 12.77
C ILE A 83 27.82 -8.30 13.39
N ASN A 84 28.02 -6.99 13.25
CA ASN A 84 29.13 -6.27 13.85
C ASN A 84 28.71 -4.81 14.11
N SER A 85 29.38 -4.17 15.05
CA SER A 85 29.27 -2.75 15.30
C SER A 85 30.63 -2.16 15.59
N THR A 86 30.89 -0.95 15.09
CA THR A 86 32.14 -0.22 15.36
C THR A 86 31.85 1.08 16.09
N SER A 87 32.51 1.27 17.22
CA SER A 87 32.49 2.48 18.04
C SER A 87 33.91 2.68 18.57
N GLN A 88 34.54 3.83 18.34
CA GLN A 88 35.92 4.04 18.81
C GLN A 88 35.99 3.79 20.33
N PRO A 89 36.95 2.99 20.85
CA PRO A 89 38.08 2.33 20.18
C PRO A 89 37.89 0.80 19.92
N LEU A 90 36.69 0.25 20.06
CA LEU A 90 36.44 -1.20 20.08
C LEU A 90 35.39 -1.64 19.05
N ASP A 91 35.73 -2.67 18.28
CA ASP A 91 34.78 -3.41 17.46
C ASP A 91 34.06 -4.46 18.32
N HIS A 92 32.76 -4.59 18.13
CA HIS A 92 31.93 -5.55 18.85
C HIS A 92 31.22 -6.48 17.86
N ILE A 93 31.75 -7.69 17.75
CA ILE A 93 31.18 -8.76 16.92
C ILE A 93 29.99 -9.39 17.64
N GLN A 94 28.86 -9.51 16.96
CA GLN A 94 27.66 -10.14 17.48
C GLN A 94 27.28 -11.36 16.62
N PRO A 95 27.89 -12.54 16.86
CA PRO A 95 27.53 -13.73 16.11
C PRO A 95 26.10 -14.15 16.45
N CYS A 96 25.31 -14.43 15.40
CA CYS A 96 23.91 -14.82 15.52
C CYS A 96 23.65 -16.03 14.62
N LEU A 97 22.99 -17.06 15.15
CA LEU A 97 22.57 -18.22 14.37
C LEU A 97 21.41 -17.86 13.44
N ALA A 98 21.12 -18.73 12.46
CA ALA A 98 20.08 -18.52 11.45
C ALA A 98 18.72 -18.11 12.05
N TYR A 99 18.36 -18.66 13.21
CA TYR A 99 17.11 -18.39 13.92
C TYR A 99 17.18 -17.26 14.96
N GLY A 100 18.21 -16.41 14.92
CA GLY A 100 18.30 -15.27 15.82
C GLY A 100 18.95 -15.56 17.18
N PHE A 101 19.37 -16.81 17.42
CA PHE A 101 20.02 -17.17 18.68
C PHE A 101 21.42 -16.56 18.76
N LYS A 102 21.67 -15.89 19.88
CA LYS A 102 22.96 -15.30 20.23
C LYS A 102 23.36 -15.83 21.60
N ALA A 103 24.58 -16.35 21.72
CA ALA A 103 25.14 -16.70 23.02
C ALA A 103 25.25 -15.42 23.87
N GLN A 104 24.93 -15.49 25.17
CA GLN A 104 25.03 -14.32 26.03
C GLN A 104 26.45 -13.74 25.98
N GLY A 105 26.56 -12.55 25.39
CA GLY A 105 27.77 -11.74 25.37
C GLY A 105 27.67 -10.59 26.38
N ASN A 106 28.67 -9.72 26.38
CA ASN A 106 28.79 -8.63 27.35
C ASN A 106 27.50 -7.79 27.41
N LYS A 107 26.92 -7.63 28.62
CA LYS A 107 25.64 -6.93 28.85
C LYS A 107 25.71 -5.42 28.64
N ASP A 108 26.93 -4.89 28.46
CA ASP A 108 27.23 -3.46 28.47
C ASP A 108 26.74 -2.70 27.23
N VAL A 109 26.37 -3.38 26.13
CA VAL A 109 25.92 -2.70 24.89
C VAL A 109 24.57 -3.25 24.42
N GLN A 110 23.50 -2.48 24.65
CA GLN A 110 22.19 -2.73 24.05
C GLN A 110 22.19 -2.28 22.58
N LEU A 111 22.45 -3.22 21.68
CA LEU A 111 22.33 -3.04 20.24
C LEU A 111 21.15 -3.85 19.69
N PRO A 112 20.52 -3.38 18.61
CA PRO A 112 19.69 -4.22 17.75
C PRO A 112 20.47 -5.47 17.32
N ALA A 113 19.78 -6.60 17.26
CA ALA A 113 20.37 -7.88 16.91
C ALA A 113 19.59 -8.49 15.73
N PHE A 114 18.87 -9.59 15.94
CA PHE A 114 18.15 -10.30 14.89
C PHE A 114 17.10 -9.42 14.19
N ASN A 115 17.18 -9.34 12.87
CA ASN A 115 16.31 -8.52 12.01
C ASN A 115 16.21 -7.02 12.38
N GLY A 116 17.19 -6.50 13.13
CA GLY A 116 17.18 -5.12 13.62
C GLY A 116 16.28 -4.92 14.83
N GLU A 117 15.83 -6.00 15.46
CA GLU A 117 15.06 -5.98 16.70
C GLU A 117 15.96 -6.11 17.92
N TYR A 118 15.53 -5.54 19.03
CA TYR A 118 16.22 -5.70 20.31
C TYR A 118 15.78 -7.01 20.95
N CYS A 119 16.75 -7.77 21.44
CA CYS A 119 16.46 -8.91 22.31
C CYS A 119 15.92 -8.39 23.64
N ASP A 120 14.79 -8.92 24.08
CA ASP A 120 14.28 -8.66 25.43
C ASP A 120 15.27 -9.28 26.43
N PRO A 121 15.93 -8.49 27.30
CA PRO A 121 17.00 -9.00 28.15
C PRO A 121 16.49 -9.99 29.20
N ALA A 122 15.25 -9.82 29.65
CA ALA A 122 14.67 -10.64 30.69
C ALA A 122 14.27 -12.04 30.20
N THR A 123 13.81 -12.16 28.95
CA THR A 123 13.35 -13.46 28.40
C THR A 123 14.26 -14.05 27.32
N GLY A 124 15.18 -13.27 26.75
CA GLY A 124 15.98 -13.70 25.60
C GLY A 124 15.18 -13.83 24.29
N HIS A 125 13.95 -13.32 24.26
CA HIS A 125 13.06 -13.38 23.10
C HIS A 125 13.16 -12.12 22.23
N TYR A 126 12.66 -12.20 21.00
CA TYR A 126 12.41 -11.01 20.17
C TYR A 126 10.91 -10.73 20.10
N LEU A 127 10.52 -9.50 20.38
CA LEU A 127 9.13 -9.06 20.38
C LEU A 127 8.73 -8.54 18.98
N LEU A 128 8.61 -9.46 18.02
CA LEU A 128 8.36 -9.15 16.61
C LEU A 128 6.95 -8.57 16.38
N GLY A 129 6.76 -7.89 15.25
CA GLY A 129 5.49 -7.20 14.96
C GLY A 129 5.25 -6.00 15.87
N ASN A 130 6.32 -5.30 16.27
CA ASN A 130 6.28 -4.23 17.27
C ASN A 130 5.65 -4.70 18.61
N GLY A 131 6.00 -5.91 19.07
CA GLY A 131 5.44 -6.49 20.30
C GLY A 131 4.24 -7.40 20.11
N TYR A 132 3.77 -7.60 18.89
CA TYR A 132 2.61 -8.44 18.62
C TYR A 132 2.80 -9.90 19.04
N ARG A 133 3.95 -10.52 18.73
CA ARG A 133 4.28 -11.88 19.17
C ARG A 133 5.71 -12.01 19.68
N ALA A 134 5.85 -12.72 20.79
CA ALA A 134 7.16 -13.14 21.30
C ALA A 134 7.68 -14.31 20.46
N TYR A 135 8.78 -14.07 19.76
CA TYR A 135 9.55 -15.07 19.04
C TYR A 135 10.69 -15.58 19.93
N ASN A 136 10.75 -16.90 20.11
CA ASN A 136 11.78 -17.55 20.90
C ASN A 136 12.87 -18.08 19.96
N PRO A 137 14.09 -17.50 19.98
CA PRO A 137 15.18 -17.93 19.12
C PRO A 137 15.78 -19.29 19.52
N VAL A 138 15.58 -19.73 20.77
CA VAL A 138 16.01 -21.05 21.27
C VAL A 138 15.07 -22.14 20.74
N LEU A 139 13.76 -21.90 20.81
CA LEU A 139 12.73 -22.82 20.29
C LEU A 139 12.46 -22.64 18.80
N MET A 140 13.07 -21.63 18.16
CA MET A 140 12.95 -21.31 16.74
C MET A 140 11.51 -21.08 16.27
N ARG A 141 10.65 -20.54 17.15
CA ARG A 141 9.20 -20.42 16.92
C ARG A 141 8.56 -19.29 17.73
N PHE A 142 7.32 -18.94 17.40
CA PHE A 142 6.53 -18.03 18.24
C PHE A 142 5.99 -18.71 19.50
N ASN A 143 5.78 -17.95 20.56
CA ASN A 143 5.18 -18.43 21.81
C ASN A 143 3.64 -18.38 21.80
N SER A 144 3.04 -17.68 20.83
CA SER A 144 1.59 -17.59 20.64
C SER A 144 1.18 -18.02 19.23
N PRO A 145 -0.01 -18.64 19.07
CA PRO A 145 -0.50 -19.04 17.77
C PRO A 145 -0.84 -17.82 16.91
N ASP A 146 -0.62 -17.95 15.61
CA ASP A 146 -1.00 -16.97 14.60
C ASP A 146 -2.51 -17.00 14.33
N SER A 147 -3.18 -15.86 14.45
CA SER A 147 -4.61 -15.73 14.13
C SER A 147 -4.91 -15.83 12.63
N TRP A 148 -3.89 -15.73 11.77
CA TRP A 148 -4.00 -15.92 10.32
C TRP A 148 -3.68 -17.35 9.89
N SER A 149 -3.36 -18.24 10.82
CA SER A 149 -3.22 -19.68 10.57
C SER A 149 -4.52 -20.42 10.94
N PRO A 150 -4.80 -21.60 10.36
CA PRO A 150 -4.03 -22.27 9.31
C PRO A 150 -4.41 -21.86 7.88
N PHE A 151 -5.51 -21.12 7.70
CA PHE A 151 -6.14 -20.90 6.39
C PHE A 151 -5.84 -19.54 5.75
N GLY A 152 -5.13 -18.64 6.44
CA GLY A 152 -4.70 -17.34 5.92
C GLY A 152 -3.21 -17.33 5.59
N ALA A 153 -2.62 -16.12 5.56
CA ALA A 153 -1.24 -15.92 5.11
C ALA A 153 -0.15 -16.44 6.08
N GLY A 154 -0.53 -16.86 7.30
CA GLY A 154 0.39 -17.46 8.28
C GLY A 154 0.76 -18.92 7.98
N GLY A 155 0.04 -19.58 7.06
CA GLY A 155 0.27 -20.97 6.69
C GLY A 155 -0.24 -21.96 7.74
N ILE A 156 0.04 -23.25 7.56
CA ILE A 156 -0.58 -24.33 8.35
C ILE A 156 -0.07 -24.36 9.81
N ASN A 157 1.20 -24.01 10.04
CA ASN A 157 1.79 -24.04 11.38
C ASN A 157 1.64 -22.68 12.07
N SER A 158 0.69 -22.59 13.00
CA SER A 158 0.39 -21.36 13.75
C SER A 158 1.54 -20.83 14.62
N TYR A 159 2.56 -21.64 14.92
CA TYR A 159 3.73 -21.22 15.70
C TYR A 159 4.98 -21.03 14.83
N GLY A 160 4.93 -21.43 13.56
CA GLY A 160 6.08 -21.47 12.68
C GLY A 160 6.68 -20.09 12.46
N TYR A 161 8.02 -20.01 12.46
CA TYR A 161 8.74 -18.84 11.99
C TYR A 161 9.36 -19.12 10.64
N CYS A 162 9.18 -18.20 9.70
CA CYS A 162 9.77 -18.26 8.36
C CYS A 162 9.50 -19.56 7.58
N SER A 163 8.45 -20.32 7.92
CA SER A 163 8.17 -21.66 7.39
C SER A 163 9.38 -22.60 7.46
N GLY A 164 10.25 -22.41 8.44
CA GLY A 164 11.47 -23.19 8.59
C GLY A 164 12.68 -22.67 7.79
N ASP A 165 12.59 -21.49 7.16
CA ASP A 165 13.68 -20.93 6.36
C ASP A 165 13.97 -19.45 6.72
N PRO A 166 14.57 -19.18 7.91
CA PRO A 166 14.86 -17.82 8.38
C PRO A 166 16.08 -17.17 7.69
N ILE A 167 16.80 -17.93 6.85
CA ILE A 167 17.89 -17.39 6.04
C ILE A 167 17.30 -16.62 4.86
N ASN A 168 16.33 -17.22 4.18
CA ASN A 168 15.73 -16.65 2.98
C ASN A 168 14.47 -15.82 3.27
N PHE A 169 13.86 -15.94 4.44
CA PHE A 169 12.67 -15.20 4.83
C PHE A 169 12.80 -14.50 6.20
N ILE A 170 11.95 -13.49 6.38
CA ILE A 170 11.76 -12.70 7.59
C ILE A 170 10.27 -12.45 7.80
N ASP A 171 9.81 -12.44 9.05
CA ASP A 171 8.44 -12.08 9.42
C ASP A 171 8.42 -10.83 10.31
N PRO A 172 8.35 -9.62 9.72
CA PRO A 172 8.33 -8.38 10.49
C PRO A 172 7.01 -8.10 11.20
N SER A 173 5.88 -8.62 10.68
CA SER A 173 4.57 -8.45 11.31
C SER A 173 4.34 -9.44 12.44
N GLY A 174 5.11 -10.53 12.48
CA GLY A 174 4.76 -11.70 13.25
C GLY A 174 3.44 -12.29 12.76
N HIS A 175 3.26 -12.49 11.45
CA HIS A 175 2.06 -13.08 10.84
C HIS A 175 2.32 -13.74 9.49
N ALA A 176 3.36 -13.32 8.76
CA ALA A 176 3.52 -13.70 7.37
C ALA A 176 4.97 -13.64 6.90
N LEU A 177 5.28 -14.55 5.99
CA LEU A 177 6.58 -14.71 5.36
C LEU A 177 6.86 -13.58 4.38
N LEU A 178 8.01 -12.95 4.50
CA LEU A 178 8.56 -12.04 3.49
C LEU A 178 9.98 -12.46 3.15
N ALA A 179 10.32 -12.55 1.87
CA ALA A 179 11.69 -12.90 1.47
C ALA A 179 12.72 -11.83 1.93
N SER A 180 13.80 -12.27 2.59
CA SER A 180 14.81 -11.46 3.29
C SER A 180 15.54 -10.46 2.40
N VAL A 181 15.66 -10.75 1.11
CA VAL A 181 16.43 -9.97 0.13
C VAL A 181 15.75 -8.64 -0.27
N PHE A 182 14.50 -8.39 0.14
CA PHE A 182 13.62 -7.46 -0.57
C PHE A 182 13.16 -6.19 0.16
N ARG A 183 13.59 -5.86 1.38
CA ARG A 183 13.01 -4.70 2.10
C ARG A 183 13.67 -3.36 1.84
N GLY A 184 15.01 -3.28 1.87
CA GLY A 184 15.70 -2.00 1.86
C GLY A 184 16.11 -1.49 0.48
N MET A 185 17.00 -2.25 -0.16
CA MET A 185 17.55 -1.92 -1.49
C MET A 185 16.44 -1.77 -2.53
N ARG A 186 15.45 -2.68 -2.50
CA ARG A 186 14.30 -2.69 -3.42
C ARG A 186 13.41 -1.47 -3.28
N ARG A 187 13.09 -0.99 -2.06
CA ARG A 187 12.23 0.21 -1.92
C ARG A 187 12.93 1.47 -2.41
N PHE A 188 14.24 1.60 -2.18
CA PHE A 188 15.01 2.72 -2.69
C PHE A 188 15.13 2.69 -4.23
N THR A 189 15.48 1.53 -4.80
CA THR A 189 15.57 1.38 -6.26
C THR A 189 14.20 1.53 -6.93
N GLN A 190 13.13 0.97 -6.37
CA GLN A 190 11.76 1.13 -6.85
C GLN A 190 11.29 2.59 -6.79
N LYS A 191 11.58 3.32 -5.70
CA LYS A 191 11.20 4.74 -5.61
C LYS A 191 11.99 5.59 -6.59
N ARG A 192 13.28 5.27 -6.82
CA ARG A 192 14.10 5.95 -7.84
C ARG A 192 13.57 5.69 -9.25
N GLN A 193 13.26 4.43 -9.58
CA GLN A 193 12.64 4.04 -10.85
C GLN A 193 11.27 4.72 -11.03
N PHE A 194 10.43 4.73 -10.00
CA PHE A 194 9.15 5.42 -10.01
C PHE A 194 9.30 6.92 -10.26
N ASN A 195 10.25 7.59 -9.61
CA ASN A 195 10.48 9.03 -9.82
C ASN A 195 10.92 9.33 -11.25
N ALA A 196 11.83 8.53 -11.81
CA ALA A 196 12.27 8.65 -13.21
C ALA A 196 11.13 8.37 -14.20
N MET A 197 10.25 7.44 -13.87
CA MET A 197 9.05 7.15 -14.65
C MET A 197 8.03 8.29 -14.56
N TYR A 198 7.79 8.83 -13.35
CA TYR A 198 6.82 9.89 -13.10
C TYR A 198 7.20 11.20 -13.79
N SER A 199 8.50 11.51 -13.95
CA SER A 199 8.93 12.69 -14.71
C SER A 199 8.54 12.63 -16.19
N GLN A 200 8.24 11.44 -16.73
CA GLN A 200 7.77 11.25 -18.11
C GLN A 200 6.24 11.32 -18.26
N ALA A 201 5.50 11.46 -17.15
CA ALA A 201 4.04 11.50 -17.14
C ALA A 201 3.42 12.68 -17.92
N PRO A 202 3.99 13.90 -17.91
CA PRO A 202 3.47 15.01 -18.72
C PRO A 202 3.48 14.71 -20.22
N ALA A 203 4.57 14.12 -20.73
CA ALA A 203 4.69 13.74 -22.14
C ALA A 203 3.69 12.63 -22.52
N ALA A 204 3.49 11.64 -21.63
CA ALA A 204 2.47 10.61 -21.82
C ALA A 204 1.05 11.23 -21.89
N LYS A 205 0.78 12.20 -21.02
CA LYS A 205 -0.50 12.92 -20.98
C LYS A 205 -0.78 13.69 -22.25
N GLN A 206 0.19 14.46 -22.74
CA GLN A 206 0.06 15.18 -23.99
C GLN A 206 -0.29 14.23 -25.15
N HIS A 207 0.42 13.10 -25.25
CA HIS A 207 0.18 12.12 -26.32
C HIS A 207 -1.23 11.53 -26.29
N ILE A 208 -1.75 11.14 -25.12
CA ILE A 208 -3.12 10.61 -25.05
C ILE A 208 -4.20 11.67 -25.27
N ASP A 209 -3.94 12.93 -24.91
CA ASP A 209 -4.86 14.03 -25.16
C ASP A 209 -4.97 14.32 -26.66
N GLU A 210 -3.86 14.35 -27.38
CA GLU A 210 -3.85 14.49 -28.84
C GLU A 210 -4.69 13.40 -29.52
N ILE A 211 -4.55 12.15 -29.08
CA ILE A 211 -5.35 11.03 -29.58
C ILE A 211 -6.84 11.21 -29.25
N ALA A 212 -7.17 11.53 -28.00
CA ALA A 212 -8.55 11.70 -27.57
C ALA A 212 -9.24 12.87 -28.30
N ILE A 213 -8.56 14.00 -28.46
CA ILE A 213 -9.06 15.16 -29.20
C ILE A 213 -9.28 14.81 -30.68
N GLY A 214 -8.33 14.10 -31.31
CA GLY A 214 -8.46 13.65 -32.69
C GLY A 214 -9.66 12.71 -32.91
N LEU A 215 -9.85 11.74 -32.02
CA LEU A 215 -10.98 10.82 -32.05
C LEU A 215 -12.30 11.53 -31.74
N ALA A 216 -12.31 12.47 -30.78
CA ALA A 216 -13.48 13.30 -30.49
C ALA A 216 -13.92 14.08 -31.73
N LYS A 217 -12.99 14.71 -32.45
CA LYS A 217 -13.29 15.41 -33.71
C LYS A 217 -13.81 14.45 -34.79
N LYS A 218 -13.18 13.29 -34.97
CA LYS A 218 -13.57 12.28 -35.97
C LYS A 218 -14.96 11.71 -35.72
N TYR A 219 -15.31 11.43 -34.48
CA TYR A 219 -16.55 10.74 -34.10
C TYR A 219 -17.62 11.67 -33.49
N ARG A 220 -17.47 12.99 -33.66
CA ARG A 220 -18.39 14.01 -33.12
C ARG A 220 -18.66 13.82 -31.61
N GLY A 221 -17.59 13.63 -30.87
CA GLY A 221 -17.56 13.47 -29.42
C GLY A 221 -16.84 14.62 -28.72
N THR A 222 -16.56 14.43 -27.43
CA THR A 222 -15.85 15.40 -26.59
C THR A 222 -14.72 14.70 -25.85
N ALA A 223 -13.53 15.31 -25.79
CA ALA A 223 -12.44 14.85 -24.93
C ALA A 223 -12.42 15.66 -23.64
N ILE A 224 -12.46 14.98 -22.50
CA ILE A 224 -12.37 15.57 -21.17
C ILE A 224 -10.96 15.27 -20.63
N PRO A 225 -10.08 16.28 -20.51
CA PRO A 225 -8.77 16.09 -19.90
C PRO A 225 -8.90 15.86 -18.39
N ALA A 226 -8.05 15.01 -17.82
CA ALA A 226 -7.92 14.87 -16.37
C ALA A 226 -6.52 15.29 -15.92
N PRO A 227 -6.33 15.84 -14.70
CA PRO A 227 -5.00 16.09 -14.18
C PRO A 227 -4.24 14.78 -13.96
N LEU A 228 -2.91 14.86 -13.94
CA LEU A 228 -2.06 13.72 -13.56
C LEU A 228 -2.43 13.23 -12.17
N LYS A 229 -2.37 11.91 -11.96
CA LYS A 229 -2.51 11.34 -10.63
C LYS A 229 -1.39 11.87 -9.75
N GLY A 230 -1.75 12.47 -8.60
CA GLY A 230 -0.77 13.01 -7.65
C GLY A 230 0.31 11.99 -7.28
N ARG A 231 1.55 12.47 -7.15
CA ARG A 231 2.75 11.63 -6.99
C ARG A 231 2.63 10.63 -5.84
N ASP A 232 2.21 11.08 -4.66
CA ASP A 232 2.13 10.22 -3.48
C ASP A 232 1.06 9.14 -3.65
N ARG A 233 -0.12 9.50 -4.19
CA ARG A 233 -1.17 8.52 -4.51
C ARG A 233 -0.77 7.51 -5.57
N ALA A 234 0.00 7.95 -6.57
CA ALA A 234 0.54 7.04 -7.58
C ALA A 234 1.57 6.07 -6.97
N TRP A 235 2.40 6.55 -6.04
CA TRP A 235 3.36 5.72 -5.32
C TRP A 235 2.67 4.70 -4.38
N GLU A 236 1.68 5.14 -3.60
CA GLU A 236 0.88 4.27 -2.74
C GLU A 236 0.22 3.15 -3.54
N LYS A 237 -0.34 3.48 -4.71
CA LYS A 237 -0.93 2.49 -5.62
C LYS A 237 0.12 1.50 -6.14
N VAL A 238 1.32 1.96 -6.48
CA VAL A 238 2.42 1.08 -6.92
C VAL A 238 2.81 0.10 -5.83
N ILE A 239 2.89 0.55 -4.58
CA ILE A 239 3.19 -0.31 -3.45
C ILE A 239 2.07 -1.31 -3.17
N ASN A 240 0.82 -0.83 -3.05
CA ASN A 240 -0.31 -1.62 -2.59
C ASN A 240 -0.83 -2.58 -3.67
N ASP A 241 -0.97 -2.12 -4.91
CA ASP A 241 -1.62 -2.89 -5.98
C ASP A 241 -0.62 -3.70 -6.82
N TYR A 242 0.64 -3.24 -6.91
CA TYR A 242 1.65 -3.79 -7.83
C TYR A 242 2.92 -4.31 -7.15
N GLY A 243 2.95 -4.39 -5.81
CA GLY A 243 4.11 -4.90 -5.07
C GLY A 243 5.39 -4.08 -5.29
N GLY A 244 5.24 -2.80 -5.61
CA GLY A 244 6.31 -1.86 -5.88
C GLY A 244 6.84 -1.87 -7.33
N ASP A 245 6.24 -2.62 -8.24
CA ASP A 245 6.59 -2.56 -9.66
C ASP A 245 5.90 -1.35 -10.33
N ALA A 246 6.68 -0.28 -10.54
CA ALA A 246 6.18 0.95 -11.11
C ALA A 246 5.72 0.77 -12.57
N SER A 247 6.26 -0.19 -13.33
CA SER A 247 5.94 -0.36 -14.76
C SER A 247 4.49 -0.81 -15.01
N LYS A 248 3.83 -1.33 -13.98
CA LYS A 248 2.46 -1.86 -14.05
C LYS A 248 1.36 -0.80 -13.86
N ILE A 249 1.69 0.39 -13.38
CA ILE A 249 0.70 1.46 -13.24
C ILE A 249 0.32 2.01 -14.62
N LYS A 250 -0.99 2.08 -14.89
CA LYS A 250 -1.51 2.45 -16.22
C LYS A 250 -2.23 3.79 -16.24
N ASP A 251 -2.48 4.37 -15.07
CA ASP A 251 -3.40 5.48 -14.88
C ASP A 251 -2.72 6.69 -14.20
N ILE A 252 -1.41 6.87 -14.39
CA ILE A 252 -0.75 8.14 -14.00
C ILE A 252 -1.27 9.26 -14.89
N ALA A 253 -1.28 9.04 -16.20
CA ALA A 253 -1.92 9.89 -17.20
C ALA A 253 -3.21 9.23 -17.66
N ARG A 254 -4.31 9.99 -17.64
CA ARG A 254 -5.60 9.54 -18.12
C ARG A 254 -6.43 10.67 -18.72
N ASN A 255 -7.38 10.33 -19.58
CA ASN A 255 -8.44 11.22 -20.02
C ASN A 255 -9.73 10.43 -20.32
N THR A 256 -10.79 11.16 -20.62
CA THR A 256 -12.09 10.56 -20.96
C THR A 256 -12.53 11.04 -22.34
N LEU A 257 -12.82 10.10 -23.24
CA LEU A 257 -13.42 10.34 -24.54
C LEU A 257 -14.91 10.01 -24.48
N VAL A 258 -15.73 11.02 -24.75
CA VAL A 258 -17.19 10.92 -24.77
C VAL A 258 -17.68 10.78 -26.19
N VAL A 259 -18.33 9.66 -26.52
CA VAL A 259 -18.88 9.41 -27.85
C VAL A 259 -20.25 8.74 -27.77
N LYS A 260 -21.08 8.92 -28.80
CA LYS A 260 -22.38 8.22 -28.90
C LYS A 260 -22.16 6.70 -28.93
N ARG A 261 -23.11 5.93 -28.39
CA ARG A 261 -23.03 4.46 -28.28
C ARG A 261 -22.66 3.78 -29.61
N ARG A 262 -23.30 4.20 -30.70
CA ARG A 262 -23.04 3.70 -32.07
C ARG A 262 -21.59 3.87 -32.56
N ASN A 263 -20.83 4.81 -31.98
CA ASN A 263 -19.45 5.10 -32.38
C ASN A 263 -18.42 4.36 -31.50
N ILE A 264 -18.82 3.72 -30.40
CA ILE A 264 -17.88 3.04 -29.49
C ILE A 264 -17.07 1.98 -30.23
N GLY A 265 -17.72 1.12 -31.02
CA GLY A 265 -17.02 0.07 -31.77
C GLY A 265 -15.96 0.63 -32.71
N ASN A 266 -16.28 1.72 -33.42
CA ASN A 266 -15.34 2.39 -34.32
C ASN A 266 -14.16 3.02 -33.57
N VAL A 267 -14.41 3.64 -32.41
CA VAL A 267 -13.36 4.21 -31.55
C VAL A 267 -12.46 3.12 -30.99
N VAL A 268 -13.04 1.99 -30.57
CA VAL A 268 -12.30 0.82 -30.09
C VAL A 268 -11.38 0.28 -31.18
N ASN A 269 -11.89 0.11 -32.40
CA ASN A 269 -11.09 -0.33 -33.55
C ASN A 269 -9.93 0.63 -33.86
N ASP A 270 -10.20 1.94 -33.88
CA ASP A 270 -9.16 2.97 -34.08
C ASP A 270 -8.07 2.94 -33.00
N LEU A 271 -8.45 2.70 -31.74
CA LEU A 271 -7.51 2.59 -30.63
C LEU A 271 -6.71 1.29 -30.69
N GLN A 272 -7.34 0.17 -31.06
CA GLN A 272 -6.64 -1.11 -31.30
C GLN A 272 -5.65 -1.00 -32.45
N GLY A 273 -6.00 -0.30 -33.53
CA GLY A 273 -5.09 0.00 -34.64
C GLY A 273 -3.88 0.85 -34.23
N ARG A 274 -3.95 1.52 -33.07
CA ARG A 274 -2.84 2.26 -32.44
C ARG A 274 -2.10 1.44 -31.37
N GLY A 275 -2.39 0.14 -31.27
CA GLY A 275 -1.78 -0.76 -30.29
C GLY A 275 -2.37 -0.67 -28.87
N ALA A 276 -3.56 -0.08 -28.70
CA ALA A 276 -4.18 -0.02 -27.38
C ALA A 276 -4.74 -1.38 -26.95
N THR A 277 -4.51 -1.74 -25.68
CA THR A 277 -5.18 -2.87 -25.03
C THR A 277 -6.55 -2.43 -24.53
N ILE A 278 -7.60 -3.15 -24.91
CA ILE A 278 -8.98 -2.79 -24.60
C ILE A 278 -9.53 -3.67 -23.48
N LYS A 279 -10.08 -3.02 -22.45
CA LYS A 279 -10.86 -3.67 -21.39
C LYS A 279 -12.27 -3.12 -21.42
N VAL A 280 -13.21 -3.93 -21.86
CA VAL A 280 -14.65 -3.61 -21.78
C VAL A 280 -15.10 -3.85 -20.34
N ILE A 281 -15.77 -2.86 -19.74
CA ILE A 281 -16.30 -2.96 -18.39
C ILE A 281 -17.79 -3.29 -18.50
N ASN A 282 -18.08 -4.59 -18.40
CA ASN A 282 -19.40 -5.16 -18.18
C ASN A 282 -19.51 -5.48 -16.68
N SER A 283 -20.69 -5.39 -16.05
CA SER A 283 -20.80 -5.53 -14.58
C SER A 283 -21.62 -6.74 -14.12
N LEU A 284 -21.10 -7.36 -13.04
CA LEU A 284 -21.72 -8.29 -12.09
C LEU A 284 -22.22 -9.64 -12.66
N PRO A 285 -22.17 -10.74 -11.87
CA PRO A 285 -22.74 -12.01 -12.30
C PRO A 285 -24.23 -11.82 -12.61
N GLY A 286 -24.60 -12.02 -13.88
CA GLY A 286 -26.00 -12.04 -14.31
C GLY A 286 -26.53 -10.79 -15.03
N ASP A 287 -25.73 -9.80 -15.43
CA ASP A 287 -26.25 -8.62 -16.14
C ASP A 287 -25.46 -8.21 -17.40
N SER A 288 -26.18 -7.68 -18.40
CA SER A 288 -25.69 -7.36 -19.76
C SER A 288 -25.32 -5.88 -19.97
N GLY A 289 -25.29 -5.10 -18.89
CA GLY A 289 -25.10 -3.64 -18.92
C GLY A 289 -23.67 -3.18 -19.25
N TYR A 290 -23.51 -2.50 -20.37
CA TYR A 290 -22.29 -1.75 -20.73
C TYR A 290 -22.07 -0.57 -19.78
N ARG A 291 -20.94 -0.52 -19.05
CA ARG A 291 -20.55 0.65 -18.23
C ARG A 291 -19.46 1.51 -18.85
N GLY A 292 -18.69 1.00 -19.80
CA GLY A 292 -17.63 1.77 -20.43
C GLY A 292 -16.55 0.90 -21.02
N VAL A 293 -15.60 1.54 -21.69
CA VAL A 293 -14.39 0.89 -22.19
C VAL A 293 -13.19 1.62 -21.65
N HIS A 294 -12.20 0.88 -21.17
CA HIS A 294 -10.89 1.41 -20.85
C HIS A 294 -9.90 0.94 -21.91
N ALA A 295 -9.23 1.89 -22.55
CA ALA A 295 -8.13 1.60 -23.46
C ALA A 295 -6.82 1.99 -22.78
N THR A 296 -5.90 1.04 -22.65
CA THR A 296 -4.52 1.32 -22.19
C THR A 296 -3.62 1.41 -23.41
N ILE A 297 -2.88 2.51 -23.55
CA ILE A 297 -1.96 2.73 -24.67
C ILE A 297 -0.53 2.97 -24.17
N SER A 298 0.43 2.35 -24.83
CA SER A 298 1.85 2.65 -24.65
C SER A 298 2.19 3.96 -25.37
N THR A 299 2.65 4.94 -24.61
CA THR A 299 2.97 6.27 -25.13
C THR A 299 4.41 6.38 -25.62
N ARG A 300 4.71 7.44 -26.37
CA ARG A 300 6.07 7.71 -26.88
C ARG A 300 7.11 7.89 -25.77
N SER A 301 6.67 8.26 -24.56
CA SER A 301 7.56 8.39 -23.40
C SER A 301 7.82 7.05 -22.69
N GLY A 302 7.31 5.94 -23.22
CA GLY A 302 7.45 4.60 -22.66
C GLY A 302 6.45 4.27 -21.54
N LEU A 303 5.61 5.24 -21.13
CA LEU A 303 4.58 5.01 -20.12
C LEU A 303 3.30 4.45 -20.71
N SER A 304 2.64 3.58 -19.95
CA SER A 304 1.24 3.25 -20.19
C SER A 304 0.32 4.37 -19.69
N ALA A 305 -0.69 4.71 -20.47
CA ALA A 305 -1.69 5.72 -20.14
C ALA A 305 -3.11 5.23 -20.50
N GLU A 306 -4.12 5.74 -19.80
CA GLU A 306 -5.50 5.26 -19.90
C GLU A 306 -6.41 6.27 -20.62
N ILE A 307 -7.13 5.80 -21.65
CA ILE A 307 -8.23 6.54 -22.30
C ILE A 307 -9.54 5.83 -21.93
N GLN A 308 -10.39 6.51 -21.18
CA GLN A 308 -11.71 6.00 -20.80
C GLN A 308 -12.73 6.42 -21.85
N ILE A 309 -13.49 5.47 -22.41
CA ILE A 309 -14.54 5.76 -23.39
C ILE A 309 -15.91 5.63 -22.74
N HIS A 310 -16.64 6.75 -22.69
CA HIS A 310 -17.95 6.85 -22.09
C HIS A 310 -19.00 7.33 -23.10
N THR A 311 -20.25 6.93 -22.89
CA THR A 311 -21.41 7.57 -23.53
C THR A 311 -21.80 8.84 -22.77
N PRO A 312 -22.60 9.74 -23.38
CA PRO A 312 -23.18 10.88 -22.67
C PRO A 312 -23.90 10.49 -21.38
N SER A 313 -24.66 9.39 -21.40
CA SER A 313 -25.38 8.89 -20.23
C SER A 313 -24.42 8.44 -19.12
N MET A 314 -23.31 7.80 -19.49
CA MET A 314 -22.25 7.40 -18.54
C MET A 314 -21.48 8.59 -17.95
N VAL A 315 -21.38 9.71 -18.68
CA VAL A 315 -20.79 10.95 -18.17
C VAL A 315 -21.65 11.52 -17.06
N VAL A 316 -22.96 11.69 -17.29
CA VAL A 316 -23.90 12.16 -16.25
C VAL A 316 -23.92 11.19 -15.06
N ALA A 317 -23.81 9.88 -15.30
CA ALA A 317 -23.75 8.88 -14.26
C ALA A 317 -22.59 9.05 -13.28
N ASN A 318 -21.38 9.19 -13.82
CA ASN A 318 -20.14 9.06 -13.04
C ASN A 318 -19.48 10.40 -12.71
N LEU A 319 -19.72 11.46 -13.49
CA LEU A 319 -19.00 12.71 -13.33
C LEU A 319 -19.86 13.76 -12.61
N PRO A 320 -19.22 14.67 -11.84
CA PRO A 320 -19.92 15.80 -11.23
C PRO A 320 -20.64 16.64 -12.27
N GLU A 321 -21.74 17.27 -11.87
CA GLU A 321 -22.55 18.13 -12.74
C GLU A 321 -21.72 19.18 -13.48
N SER A 322 -20.77 19.83 -12.82
CA SER A 322 -19.90 20.84 -13.43
C SER A 322 -19.10 20.31 -14.63
N VAL A 323 -18.61 19.07 -14.52
CA VAL A 323 -17.85 18.40 -15.59
C VAL A 323 -18.79 17.92 -16.68
N SER A 324 -19.92 17.33 -16.30
CA SER A 324 -20.94 16.82 -17.24
C SER A 324 -21.52 17.93 -18.12
N ARG A 325 -21.81 19.10 -17.55
CA ARG A 325 -22.28 20.29 -18.28
C ARG A 325 -21.25 20.83 -19.28
N GLY A 326 -19.97 20.75 -18.93
CA GLY A 326 -18.89 21.17 -19.84
C GLY A 326 -18.60 20.16 -20.96
N ALA A 327 -18.87 18.88 -20.72
CA ALA A 327 -18.58 17.81 -21.66
C ALA A 327 -19.68 17.57 -22.71
N LEU A 328 -20.92 17.93 -22.40
CA LEU A 328 -22.11 17.65 -23.21
C LEU A 328 -22.75 18.96 -23.71
N SER A 329 -23.56 18.88 -24.77
CA SER A 329 -24.39 20.02 -25.18
C SER A 329 -25.45 20.30 -24.11
N ALA A 330 -25.90 21.55 -24.00
CA ALA A 330 -26.93 21.94 -23.03
C ALA A 330 -28.20 21.09 -23.15
N GLN A 331 -28.63 20.81 -24.39
CA GLN A 331 -29.78 19.95 -24.67
C GLN A 331 -29.53 18.51 -24.19
N THR A 332 -28.43 17.88 -24.61
CA THR A 332 -28.12 16.49 -24.25
C THR A 332 -27.96 16.33 -22.73
N TYR A 333 -27.31 17.28 -22.06
CA TYR A 333 -27.23 17.26 -20.60
C TYR A 333 -28.61 17.39 -19.96
N SER A 334 -29.43 18.34 -20.40
CA SER A 334 -30.77 18.58 -19.86
C SER A 334 -31.68 17.36 -20.04
N ASP A 335 -31.65 16.70 -21.20
CA ASP A 335 -32.46 15.52 -21.49
C ASP A 335 -32.08 14.35 -20.59
N ILE A 336 -30.77 14.06 -20.49
CA ILE A 336 -30.27 12.96 -19.67
C ILE A 336 -30.47 13.25 -18.18
N ASN A 337 -30.07 14.44 -17.72
CA ASN A 337 -30.20 14.81 -16.31
C ASN A 337 -31.68 14.91 -15.90
N GLY A 338 -32.55 15.45 -16.74
CA GLY A 338 -34.00 15.49 -16.52
C GLY A 338 -34.64 14.10 -16.50
N PHE A 339 -34.10 13.13 -17.25
CA PHE A 339 -34.50 11.73 -17.13
C PHE A 339 -34.03 11.12 -15.79
N VAL A 340 -32.77 11.34 -15.42
CA VAL A 340 -32.17 10.82 -14.17
C VAL A 340 -32.87 11.38 -12.93
N THR A 341 -33.16 12.68 -12.90
CA THR A 341 -33.81 13.35 -11.74
C THR A 341 -35.27 12.97 -11.57
N ARG A 342 -36.02 12.79 -12.67
CA ARG A 342 -37.41 12.27 -12.61
C ARG A 342 -37.50 10.87 -12.00
N ASN A 343 -36.42 10.10 -12.08
CA ASN A 343 -36.32 8.76 -11.48
C ASN A 343 -35.63 8.79 -10.09
N GLY A 344 -35.54 9.95 -9.45
CA GLY A 344 -35.06 10.07 -8.07
C GLY A 344 -33.54 10.06 -7.89
N TYR A 345 -32.76 10.23 -8.97
CA TYR A 345 -31.31 10.23 -8.90
C TYR A 345 -30.68 11.57 -9.30
N SER A 346 -29.36 11.70 -9.13
CA SER A 346 -28.58 12.89 -9.47
C SER A 346 -27.35 12.57 -10.33
N SER A 347 -26.81 13.59 -11.02
CA SER A 347 -25.52 13.48 -11.72
C SER A 347 -24.42 13.08 -10.74
N GLY A 348 -23.54 12.16 -11.14
CA GLY A 348 -22.43 11.68 -10.32
C GLY A 348 -22.83 10.66 -9.23
N LYS A 349 -24.12 10.34 -9.07
CA LYS A 349 -24.59 9.39 -8.05
C LYS A 349 -23.95 8.01 -8.19
N ALA A 350 -23.66 7.56 -9.42
CA ALA A 350 -23.03 6.26 -9.64
C ALA A 350 -21.62 6.20 -9.04
N HIS A 351 -20.87 7.30 -9.10
CA HIS A 351 -19.54 7.37 -8.47
C HIS A 351 -19.64 7.31 -6.95
N SER A 352 -20.58 8.04 -6.34
CA SER A 352 -20.82 8.00 -4.89
C SER A 352 -21.19 6.59 -4.40
N LEU A 353 -22.06 5.89 -5.13
CA LEU A 353 -22.44 4.50 -4.81
C LEU A 353 -21.26 3.54 -4.94
N TYR A 354 -20.40 3.73 -5.95
CA TYR A 354 -19.20 2.91 -6.11
C TYR A 354 -18.20 3.08 -4.97
N GLU A 355 -18.00 4.29 -4.44
CA GLU A 355 -17.15 4.53 -3.28
C GLU A 355 -17.67 3.78 -2.04
N ILE A 356 -18.99 3.75 -1.82
CA ILE A 356 -19.60 2.97 -0.74
C ILE A 356 -19.35 1.47 -0.91
N ILE A 357 -19.52 0.93 -2.13
CA ILE A 357 -19.32 -0.50 -2.42
C ILE A 357 -17.85 -0.91 -2.17
N ARG A 358 -16.90 -0.03 -2.49
CA ARG A 358 -15.46 -0.28 -2.39
C ARG A 358 -14.92 -0.11 -0.98
N ASP A 359 -15.56 0.70 -0.14
CA ASP A 359 -15.12 0.93 1.23
C ASP A 359 -15.33 -0.32 2.10
N ALA A 360 -14.22 -0.99 2.42
CA ALA A 360 -14.23 -2.21 3.22
C ALA A 360 -14.74 -1.99 4.66
N ASN A 361 -14.78 -0.73 5.13
CA ASN A 361 -15.33 -0.38 6.44
C ASN A 361 -16.86 -0.35 6.46
N GLN A 362 -17.52 -0.35 5.29
CA GLN A 362 -18.98 -0.37 5.20
C GLN A 362 -19.53 -1.76 5.46
N SER A 363 -20.66 -1.82 6.18
CA SER A 363 -21.36 -3.08 6.43
C SER A 363 -21.77 -3.76 5.11
N ILE A 364 -21.79 -5.09 5.09
CA ILE A 364 -22.19 -5.87 3.91
C ILE A 364 -23.58 -5.43 3.40
N ARG A 365 -24.54 -5.21 4.31
CA ARG A 365 -25.89 -4.73 3.96
C ARG A 365 -25.88 -3.38 3.23
N VAL A 366 -25.05 -2.44 3.68
CA VAL A 366 -24.92 -1.12 3.05
C VAL A 366 -24.27 -1.25 1.67
N ARG A 367 -23.25 -2.10 1.53
CA ARG A 367 -22.59 -2.36 0.24
C ARG A 367 -23.52 -3.06 -0.76
N ASP A 368 -24.32 -4.02 -0.29
CA ASP A 368 -25.29 -4.74 -1.12
C ASP A 368 -26.43 -3.82 -1.59
N GLN A 369 -26.94 -2.96 -0.69
CA GLN A 369 -27.94 -1.96 -1.08
C GLN A 369 -27.36 -0.97 -2.10
N ALA A 370 -26.15 -0.45 -1.85
CA ALA A 370 -25.48 0.44 -2.80
C ALA A 370 -25.21 -0.23 -4.16
N ALA A 371 -24.90 -1.54 -4.17
CA ALA A 371 -24.75 -2.31 -5.40
C ALA A 371 -26.07 -2.52 -6.13
N SER A 372 -27.17 -2.71 -5.40
CA SER A 372 -28.53 -2.76 -5.97
C SER A 372 -28.91 -1.42 -6.59
N ASP A 373 -28.81 -0.33 -5.84
CA ASP A 373 -29.12 1.03 -6.30
C ASP A 373 -28.29 1.41 -7.53
N LEU A 374 -27.03 0.96 -7.57
CA LEU A 374 -26.13 1.20 -8.70
C LEU A 374 -26.55 0.40 -9.94
N ARG A 375 -27.05 -0.83 -9.78
CA ARG A 375 -27.60 -1.63 -10.91
C ARG A 375 -28.84 -0.96 -11.46
N ASP A 376 -29.77 -0.56 -10.59
CA ASP A 376 -30.99 0.13 -10.98
C ASP A 376 -30.66 1.41 -11.73
N TYR A 377 -29.77 2.24 -11.17
CA TYR A 377 -29.31 3.47 -11.82
C TYR A 377 -28.79 3.22 -13.25
N PHE A 378 -27.92 2.22 -13.45
CA PHE A 378 -27.38 1.93 -14.78
C PHE A 378 -28.37 1.29 -15.73
N SER A 379 -29.29 0.46 -15.23
CA SER A 379 -30.40 -0.07 -16.02
C SER A 379 -31.22 1.07 -16.61
N PHE A 380 -31.63 2.03 -15.77
CA PHE A 380 -32.39 3.21 -16.22
C PHE A 380 -31.61 4.07 -17.21
N VAL A 381 -30.34 4.37 -16.92
CA VAL A 381 -29.51 5.27 -17.74
C VAL A 381 -29.14 4.64 -19.10
N ASN A 382 -28.99 3.32 -19.17
CA ASN A 382 -28.69 2.61 -20.41
C ASN A 382 -29.94 2.31 -21.25
N ASP A 383 -31.06 1.89 -20.64
CA ASP A 383 -32.26 1.47 -21.37
C ASP A 383 -33.17 2.65 -21.73
N GLY A 384 -33.20 3.70 -20.91
CA GLY A 384 -34.05 4.88 -21.12
C GLY A 384 -33.65 5.77 -22.30
N PHE A 385 -32.37 5.78 -22.68
CA PHE A 385 -31.84 6.66 -23.72
C PHE A 385 -31.57 5.97 -25.07
N VAL A 386 -31.94 4.70 -25.22
CA VAL A 386 -31.94 3.99 -26.52
C VAL A 386 -33.21 4.29 -27.33
N ARG A 387 -34.24 4.88 -26.69
CA ARG A 387 -35.56 5.17 -27.29
C ARG A 387 -35.84 6.65 -27.62
N LEU A 388 -34.85 7.53 -27.46
CA LEU A 388 -34.86 8.93 -27.91
C LEU A 388 -33.68 9.15 -28.87
#